data_AF-A0A6V7V112-F1
#
_entry.id   AF-A0A6V7V112-F1
#
_cell.length_a   1.000
_cell.length_b   1.000
_cell.length_c   1.000
_cell.angle_alpha   90.00
_cell.angle_beta   90.00
_cell.angle_gamma   90.00
#
_symmetry.space_group_name_H-M   'P 1'
#
loop_
_entity.id
_entity.type
_entity.pdbx_description
1 polymer ?
#
loop_
_entity_poly.entity_id
_entity_poly.type
_entity_poly.pdbx_seq_one_letter_code
_entity_poly.pdbx_strand_id
1 'polypeptide(L)'
;MFHLFIMIERVLATVFVKIYENQGNRIAVLCTIFVWSLTSIFVLYVYISSSMDVDTFSHPMVYITLTSIYNSQVLSNINYFFLVLAIFIAVGDYFVIHRNRKIKANFFSSVSSYSLSKSYQSKQNILFMRVIFPLDFSYSFVFALFNILSTFIRYKREEYGQLTFLRTYEFLILVNNVKS
;
A
#
# COMPACT_ATOMS: atom_id res chain seq x y z
N MET A 1 3.43 -3.18 0.46
CA MET A 1 4.38 -4.24 0.86
C MET A 1 5.35 -3.77 1.94
N PHE A 2 6.14 -2.70 1.74
CA PHE A 2 7.06 -2.20 2.77
C PHE A 2 6.40 -1.85 4.12
N HIS A 3 5.22 -1.21 4.10
CA HIS A 3 4.47 -0.88 5.33
C HIS A 3 4.17 -2.11 6.21
N LEU A 4 3.95 -3.29 5.60
CA LEU A 4 3.69 -4.51 6.36
C LEU A 4 4.92 -4.97 7.14
N PHE A 5 6.10 -4.96 6.51
CA PHE A 5 7.33 -5.34 7.17
C PHE A 5 7.69 -4.36 8.29
N ILE A 6 7.47 -3.07 8.07
CA ILE A 6 7.63 -2.03 9.09
C ILE A 6 6.69 -2.29 10.28
N MET A 7 5.42 -2.63 10.03
CA MET A 7 4.48 -2.98 11.09
C MET A 7 4.91 -4.25 11.85
N ILE A 8 5.36 -5.30 11.16
CA ILE A 8 5.87 -6.53 11.80
C ILE A 8 7.08 -6.21 12.69
N GLU A 9 8.03 -5.45 12.17
CA GLU A 9 9.22 -5.03 12.90
C GLU A 9 8.84 -4.32 14.22
N ARG A 10 7.82 -3.46 14.17
CA ARG A 10 7.36 -2.74 15.36
C ARG A 10 6.61 -3.61 16.35
N VAL A 11 5.82 -4.55 15.87
CA VAL A 11 5.19 -5.54 16.75
C VAL A 11 6.26 -6.36 17.46
N LEU A 12 7.32 -6.79 16.74
CA LEU A 12 8.47 -7.47 17.32
C LEU A 12 9.21 -6.59 18.35
N ALA A 13 9.49 -5.33 18.00
CA ALA A 13 10.14 -4.38 18.90
C ALA A 13 9.29 -4.02 20.13
N THR A 14 7.98 -4.21 20.10
CA THR A 14 7.07 -3.90 21.21
C THR A 14 6.76 -5.12 22.09
N VAL A 15 6.58 -6.30 21.48
CA VAL A 15 6.15 -7.53 22.17
C VAL A 15 7.34 -8.45 22.49
N PHE A 16 8.33 -8.52 21.60
CA PHE A 16 9.42 -9.50 21.64
C PHE A 16 10.81 -8.84 21.64
N VAL A 17 10.99 -7.85 22.50
CA VAL A 17 12.22 -7.02 22.59
C VAL A 17 13.51 -7.85 22.60
N LYS A 18 13.57 -8.93 23.40
CA LYS A 18 14.77 -9.79 23.50
C LYS A 18 15.12 -10.51 22.20
N ILE A 19 14.12 -10.89 21.40
CA ILE A 19 14.32 -11.55 20.11
C ILE A 19 14.77 -10.52 19.07
N TYR A 20 14.17 -9.32 19.10
CA TYR A 20 14.54 -8.21 18.23
C TYR A 20 16.01 -7.79 18.42
N GLU A 21 16.46 -7.63 19.66
CA GLU A 21 17.85 -7.29 19.97
C GLU A 21 18.86 -8.31 19.44
N ASN A 22 18.52 -9.59 19.46
CA ASN A 22 19.39 -10.67 18.96
C ASN A 22 19.40 -10.80 17.44
N GLN A 23 18.36 -10.34 16.74
CA GLN A 23 18.23 -10.50 15.29
C GLN A 23 18.87 -9.34 14.50
N GLY A 24 19.01 -8.16 15.12
CA GLY A 24 19.70 -7.00 14.54
C GLY A 24 19.19 -6.62 13.14
N ASN A 25 20.10 -6.15 12.27
CA ASN A 25 19.74 -5.66 10.93
C ASN A 25 19.45 -6.78 9.90
N ARG A 26 19.65 -8.06 10.25
CA ARG A 26 19.56 -9.16 9.29
C ARG A 26 18.15 -9.33 8.73
N ILE A 27 17.13 -9.12 9.57
CA ILE A 27 15.72 -9.22 9.15
C ILE A 27 15.37 -8.10 8.18
N ALA A 28 15.76 -6.86 8.48
CA ALA A 28 15.48 -5.72 7.62
C ALA A 28 16.07 -5.90 6.20
N VAL A 29 17.30 -6.41 6.11
CA VAL A 29 17.96 -6.68 4.82
C VAL A 29 17.22 -7.77 4.05
N LEU A 30 16.89 -8.90 4.70
CA LEU A 30 16.18 -10.00 4.06
C LEU A 30 14.79 -9.57 3.57
N CYS A 31 14.04 -8.84 4.38
CA CYS A 31 12.74 -8.27 4.01
C CYS A 31 12.85 -7.31 2.82
N THR A 32 13.90 -6.48 2.79
CA THR A 32 14.13 -5.54 1.68
C THR A 32 14.39 -6.28 0.37
N ILE A 33 15.29 -7.27 0.38
CA ILE A 33 15.59 -8.11 -0.79
C ILE A 33 14.31 -8.78 -1.28
N PHE A 34 13.55 -9.39 -0.38
CA PHE A 34 12.29 -10.07 -0.72
C PHE A 34 11.28 -9.13 -1.38
N VAL A 35 11.06 -7.93 -0.83
CA VAL A 35 10.12 -6.95 -1.41
C VAL A 35 10.55 -6.48 -2.78
N TRP A 36 11.85 -6.21 -2.97
CA TRP A 36 12.39 -5.80 -4.26
C TRP A 36 12.24 -6.90 -5.30
N SER A 37 12.59 -8.15 -4.98
CA SER A 37 12.40 -9.29 -5.87
C SER A 37 10.94 -9.47 -6.28
N LEU A 38 10.01 -9.43 -5.32
CA LEU A 38 8.57 -9.55 -5.59
C LEU A 38 8.07 -8.40 -6.49
N THR A 39 8.52 -7.18 -6.23
CA THR A 39 8.13 -6.00 -7.03
C THR A 39 8.64 -6.10 -8.46
N SER A 40 9.89 -6.53 -8.65
CA SER A 40 10.47 -6.72 -9.99
C SER A 40 9.74 -7.80 -10.79
N ILE A 41 9.38 -8.93 -10.16
CA ILE A 41 8.59 -9.99 -10.79
C ILE A 41 7.21 -9.46 -11.21
N PHE A 42 6.57 -8.67 -10.34
CA PHE A 42 5.27 -8.08 -10.65
C PHE A 42 5.32 -7.10 -11.83
N VAL A 43 6.33 -6.22 -11.87
CA VAL A 43 6.52 -5.30 -13.00
C VAL A 43 6.75 -6.06 -14.31
N LEU A 44 7.57 -7.12 -14.27
CA LEU A 44 7.83 -7.96 -15.43
C LEU A 44 6.56 -8.68 -15.92
N TYR A 45 5.70 -9.16 -15.00
CA TYR A 45 4.40 -9.74 -15.34
C TYR A 45 3.47 -8.73 -16.04
N VAL A 46 3.38 -7.50 -15.52
CA VAL A 46 2.56 -6.44 -16.13
C VAL A 46 3.08 -6.08 -17.52
N TYR A 47 4.39 -6.00 -17.70
CA TYR A 47 5.00 -5.72 -19.00
C TYR A 47 4.67 -6.81 -20.03
N ILE A 48 4.91 -8.09 -19.71
CA ILE A 48 4.65 -9.20 -20.63
C ILE A 48 3.17 -9.27 -20.98
N SER A 49 2.28 -9.20 -19.98
CA SER A 49 0.83 -9.27 -20.21
C SER A 49 0.26 -8.09 -21.00
N SER A 50 0.92 -6.93 -20.96
CA SER A 50 0.54 -5.77 -21.80
C SER A 50 1.07 -5.93 -23.23
N SER A 51 2.28 -6.48 -23.40
CA SER A 51 2.87 -6.72 -24.73
C SER A 51 2.14 -7.77 -25.58
N MET A 52 1.37 -8.67 -24.94
CA MET A 52 0.55 -9.68 -25.62
C MET A 52 -0.75 -9.11 -26.23
N ASP A 53 -1.22 -7.96 -25.76
CA ASP A 53 -2.46 -7.33 -26.23
C ASP A 53 -2.15 -6.34 -27.37
N VAL A 54 -1.74 -6.90 -28.50
CA VAL A 54 -1.34 -6.13 -29.69
C VAL A 54 -2.52 -5.30 -30.21
N ASP A 55 -3.74 -5.82 -30.16
CA ASP A 55 -4.92 -5.13 -30.69
C ASP A 55 -5.25 -3.84 -29.93
N THR A 56 -5.05 -3.84 -28.61
CA THR A 56 -5.31 -2.67 -27.77
C THR A 56 -4.12 -1.71 -27.79
N PHE A 57 -2.89 -2.21 -27.68
CA PHE A 57 -1.69 -1.37 -27.51
C PHE A 57 -0.99 -0.97 -28.82
N SER A 58 -1.38 -1.52 -29.98
CA SER A 58 -0.84 -1.09 -31.29
C SER A 58 -1.43 0.24 -31.79
N HIS A 59 -2.54 0.68 -31.20
CA HIS A 59 -3.20 1.93 -31.58
C HIS A 59 -2.82 3.07 -30.61
N PRO A 60 -2.64 4.31 -31.13
CA PRO A 60 -2.35 5.45 -30.28
C PRO A 60 -3.53 5.72 -29.34
N MET A 61 -3.33 5.45 -28.06
CA MET A 61 -4.30 5.75 -27.01
C MET A 61 -4.14 7.17 -26.51
N VAL A 62 -5.28 7.85 -26.28
CA VAL A 62 -5.33 9.18 -25.65
C VAL A 62 -4.90 9.13 -24.18
N TYR A 63 -4.96 7.96 -23.55
CA TYR A 63 -4.58 7.74 -22.16
C TYR A 63 -3.74 6.46 -22.02
N ILE A 64 -2.72 6.49 -21.17
CA ILE A 64 -1.88 5.33 -20.87
C ILE A 64 -2.65 4.43 -19.92
N THR A 65 -2.96 3.21 -20.35
CA THR A 65 -3.47 2.16 -19.47
C THR A 65 -2.42 1.07 -19.30
N LEU A 66 -2.33 0.50 -18.10
CA LEU A 66 -1.54 -0.71 -17.83
C LEU A 66 -2.43 -1.96 -17.81
N THR A 67 -3.74 -1.78 -18.07
CA THR A 67 -4.75 -2.82 -17.97
C THR A 67 -5.10 -3.32 -19.37
N SER A 68 -4.67 -4.54 -19.69
CA SER A 68 -5.07 -5.31 -20.87
C SER A 68 -6.26 -6.21 -20.54
N ILE A 69 -6.88 -6.80 -21.57
CA ILE A 69 -7.96 -7.78 -21.38
C ILE A 69 -7.46 -8.97 -20.53
N TYR A 70 -6.20 -9.35 -20.69
CA TYR A 70 -5.58 -10.50 -20.02
C TYR A 70 -5.20 -10.25 -18.55
N ASN A 71 -4.84 -9.02 -18.17
CA ASN A 71 -4.35 -8.73 -16.82
C ASN A 71 -5.37 -7.99 -15.93
N SER A 72 -6.45 -7.43 -16.50
CA SER A 72 -7.35 -6.52 -15.80
C SER A 72 -8.02 -7.14 -14.56
N GLN A 73 -8.43 -8.40 -14.64
CA GLN A 73 -9.03 -9.13 -13.52
C GLN A 73 -8.00 -9.43 -12.43
N VAL A 74 -6.81 -9.88 -12.83
CA VAL A 74 -5.71 -10.22 -11.90
C VAL A 74 -5.27 -8.96 -11.14
N LEU A 75 -5.07 -7.85 -11.84
CA LEU A 75 -4.75 -6.55 -11.24
C LEU A 75 -5.84 -6.06 -10.27
N SER A 76 -7.11 -6.27 -10.61
CA SER A 76 -8.21 -5.91 -9.72
C SER A 76 -8.20 -6.75 -8.44
N ASN A 77 -7.98 -8.06 -8.56
CA ASN A 77 -7.91 -8.96 -7.41
C ASN A 77 -6.72 -8.62 -6.49
N ILE A 78 -5.56 -8.30 -7.10
CA ILE A 78 -4.37 -7.85 -6.37
C ILE A 78 -4.64 -6.56 -5.60
N ASN A 79 -5.34 -5.58 -6.20
CA ASN A 79 -5.72 -4.36 -5.49
C ASN A 79 -6.65 -4.61 -4.29
N TYR A 80 -7.64 -5.49 -4.43
CA TYR A 80 -8.50 -5.87 -3.30
C TYR A 80 -7.72 -6.61 -2.20
N PHE A 81 -6.77 -7.47 -2.57
CA PHE A 81 -5.87 -8.11 -1.60
C PHE A 81 -5.05 -7.06 -0.83
N PHE A 82 -4.50 -6.06 -1.52
CA PHE A 82 -3.77 -4.97 -0.88
C PHE A 82 -4.65 -4.10 0.03
N LEU A 83 -5.92 -3.91 -0.31
CA LEU A 83 -6.88 -3.20 0.55
C LEU A 83 -7.06 -3.93 1.87
N VAL A 84 -7.31 -5.24 1.81
CA VAL A 84 -7.43 -6.10 3.00
C VAL A 84 -6.15 -6.06 3.83
N LEU A 85 -4.99 -6.13 3.17
CA LEU A 85 -3.69 -6.00 3.83
C LEU A 85 -3.52 -4.67 4.56
N ALA A 86 -3.91 -3.56 3.92
CA ALA A 86 -3.83 -2.22 4.49
C ALA A 86 -4.72 -2.07 5.74
N ILE A 87 -5.93 -2.64 5.71
CA ILE A 87 -6.82 -2.69 6.88
C ILE A 87 -6.16 -3.46 8.03
N PHE A 88 -5.55 -4.62 7.76
CA PHE A 88 -4.85 -5.38 8.79
C PHE A 88 -3.67 -4.61 9.39
N ILE A 89 -2.90 -3.88 8.58
CA ILE A 89 -1.80 -3.03 9.05
C ILE A 89 -2.34 -1.94 9.98
N ALA A 90 -3.38 -1.22 9.57
CA ALA A 90 -3.98 -0.15 10.38
C ALA A 90 -4.51 -0.67 11.73
N VAL A 91 -5.13 -1.85 11.75
CA VAL A 91 -5.56 -2.51 12.98
C VAL A 91 -4.37 -2.92 13.85
N GLY A 92 -3.30 -3.45 13.24
CA GLY A 92 -2.05 -3.79 13.90
C GLY A 92 -1.41 -2.59 14.59
N ASP A 93 -1.29 -1.46 13.90
CA ASP A 93 -0.72 -0.23 14.46
C ASP A 93 -1.58 0.33 15.59
N TYR A 94 -2.91 0.25 15.47
CA TYR A 94 -3.82 0.62 16.56
C TYR A 94 -3.57 -0.23 17.81
N PHE A 95 -3.39 -1.54 17.65
CA PHE A 95 -3.09 -2.45 18.77
C PHE A 95 -1.73 -2.14 19.41
N VAL A 96 -0.71 -1.82 18.61
CA VAL A 96 0.62 -1.41 19.11
C VAL A 96 0.54 -0.12 19.93
N ILE A 97 -0.24 0.87 19.48
CA ILE A 97 -0.47 2.11 20.25
C ILE A 97 -1.16 1.81 21.57
N HIS A 98 -2.19 0.97 21.56
CA HIS A 98 -2.91 0.61 22.78
C HIS A 98 -1.98 -0.11 23.79
N ARG A 99 -1.17 -1.06 23.32
CA ARG A 99 -0.13 -1.73 24.11
C ARG A 99 0.89 -0.74 24.66
N ASN A 100 1.39 0.18 23.85
CA ASN A 100 2.37 1.18 24.27
C ASN A 100 1.83 2.13 25.36
N ARG A 101 0.54 2.49 25.30
CA ARG A 101 -0.12 3.25 26.38
C ARG A 101 -0.18 2.46 27.68
N LYS A 102 -0.50 1.16 27.62
CA LYS A 102 -0.55 0.26 28.79
C LYS A 102 0.84 0.06 29.41
N ILE A 103 1.88 -0.13 28.59
CA ILE A 103 3.27 -0.23 29.05
C ILE A 103 3.68 1.05 29.76
N LYS A 104 3.39 2.23 29.18
CA LYS A 104 3.67 3.53 29.81
C LYS A 104 3.00 3.64 31.18
N ALA A 105 1.72 3.29 31.30
CA ALA A 105 0.99 3.36 32.56
C ALA A 105 1.63 2.46 33.65
N ASN A 106 2.01 1.23 33.28
CA ASN A 106 2.61 0.27 34.21
C ASN A 106 4.06 0.63 34.60
N PHE A 107 4.81 1.25 33.69
CA PHE A 107 6.21 1.64 33.90
C PHE A 107 6.35 2.74 34.97
N PHE A 108 5.40 3.67 35.04
CA PHE A 108 5.37 4.70 36.09
C PHE A 108 4.89 4.16 37.45
N SER A 109 4.18 3.02 37.47
CA SER A 109 3.67 2.43 38.73
C SER A 109 4.63 1.47 39.43
N SER A 110 5.61 0.88 38.74
CA SER A 110 6.55 -0.09 39.34
C SER A 110 8.00 0.41 39.32
N VAL A 111 8.44 1.02 40.42
CA VAL A 111 9.81 1.54 40.60
C VAL A 111 10.86 0.40 40.63
N SER A 112 10.47 -0.85 40.90
CA SER A 112 11.39 -1.96 41.21
C SER A 112 12.11 -2.61 40.02
N SER A 113 11.78 -2.25 38.77
CA SER A 113 12.42 -2.86 37.57
C SER A 113 12.83 -1.83 36.51
N TYR A 114 13.25 -0.64 36.97
CA TYR A 114 13.69 0.43 36.08
C TYR A 114 14.98 0.06 35.35
N SER A 115 14.92 0.01 34.02
CA SER A 115 16.07 -0.16 33.14
C SER A 115 16.14 1.01 32.18
N LEU A 116 17.30 1.68 32.13
CA LEU A 116 17.52 2.86 31.30
C LEU A 116 17.37 2.53 29.80
N SER A 117 17.83 1.35 29.36
CA SER A 117 17.72 0.91 27.97
C SER A 117 16.27 0.68 27.55
N LYS A 118 15.46 0.02 28.40
CA LYS A 118 14.03 -0.22 28.13
C LYS A 118 13.24 1.09 28.09
N SER A 119 13.55 2.03 28.98
CA SER A 119 12.93 3.36 29.00
C SER A 119 13.23 4.14 27.72
N TYR A 120 14.49 4.11 27.26
CA TYR A 120 14.91 4.75 26.01
C TYR A 120 14.23 4.13 24.77
N GLN A 121 14.24 2.79 24.65
CA GLN A 121 13.58 2.06 23.57
C GLN A 121 12.07 2.34 23.52
N SER A 122 11.39 2.34 24.68
CA SER A 122 9.96 2.64 24.76
C SER A 122 9.66 4.08 24.33
N LYS A 123 10.49 5.05 24.73
CA LYS A 123 10.35 6.46 24.34
C LYS A 123 10.55 6.65 22.83
N GLN A 124 11.54 5.98 22.24
CA GLN A 124 11.76 5.99 20.79
C GLN A 124 10.57 5.35 20.04
N ASN A 125 10.10 4.17 20.46
CA ASN A 125 8.95 3.51 19.84
C ASN A 125 7.68 4.38 19.89
N ILE A 126 7.41 5.06 21.02
CA ILE A 126 6.25 5.96 21.14
C ILE A 126 6.38 7.16 20.19
N LEU A 127 7.57 7.77 20.11
CA LEU A 127 7.80 8.91 19.22
C LEU A 127 7.64 8.50 17.75
N PHE A 128 8.17 7.34 17.38
CA PHE A 128 8.06 6.80 16.02
C PHE A 128 6.61 6.47 15.66
N MET A 129 5.86 5.82 16.57
CA MET A 129 4.44 5.53 16.37
C MET A 129 3.59 6.80 16.19
N ARG A 130 3.95 7.91 16.86
CA ARG A 130 3.23 9.18 16.70
C ARG A 130 3.36 9.75 15.28
N VAL A 131 4.48 9.50 14.59
CA VAL A 131 4.71 10.01 13.23
C VAL A 131 4.12 9.08 12.18
N ILE A 132 4.35 7.77 12.30
CA ILE A 132 3.94 6.85 11.25
C ILE A 132 2.45 6.50 11.31
N PHE A 133 1.84 6.39 12.50
CA PHE A 133 0.42 6.02 12.55
C PHE A 133 -0.50 6.97 11.76
N PRO A 134 -0.39 8.30 11.88
CA PRO A 134 -1.17 9.21 11.03
C PRO A 134 -0.90 9.02 9.53
N LEU A 135 0.34 8.70 9.17
CA LEU A 135 0.75 8.46 7.79
C LEU A 135 0.13 7.17 7.24
N ASP A 136 0.24 6.06 7.96
CA ASP A 136 -0.31 4.76 7.57
C ASP A 136 -1.85 4.76 7.55
N PHE A 137 -2.46 5.47 8.51
CA PHE A 137 -3.90 5.70 8.53
C PHE A 137 -4.36 6.53 7.34
N SER A 138 -3.67 7.64 7.03
CA SER A 138 -4.01 8.49 5.88
C SER A 138 -3.85 7.73 4.57
N TYR A 139 -2.78 6.95 4.42
CA TYR A 139 -2.57 6.10 3.25
C TYR A 139 -3.70 5.09 3.09
N SER A 140 -4.05 4.37 4.16
CA SER A 140 -5.11 3.35 4.13
C SER A 140 -6.48 3.97 3.84
N PHE A 141 -6.77 5.15 4.39
CA PHE A 141 -8.00 5.89 4.13
C PHE A 141 -8.11 6.35 2.68
N VAL A 142 -7.08 7.00 2.14
CA VAL A 142 -7.04 7.45 0.74
C VAL A 142 -7.09 6.25 -0.21
N PHE A 143 -6.37 5.17 0.10
CA PHE A 143 -6.38 3.95 -0.71
C PHE A 143 -7.74 3.26 -0.71
N ALA A 144 -8.44 3.22 0.43
CA ALA A 144 -9.81 2.71 0.50
C ALA A 144 -10.77 3.57 -0.33
N LEU A 145 -10.69 4.89 -0.20
CA LEU A 145 -11.50 5.82 -1.00
C LEU A 145 -11.26 5.63 -2.50
N PHE A 146 -9.99 5.50 -2.91
CA PHE A 146 -9.63 5.22 -4.29
C PHE A 146 -10.23 3.91 -4.80
N ASN A 147 -10.19 2.83 -4.00
CA ASN A 147 -10.78 1.55 -4.39
C ASN A 147 -12.31 1.65 -4.52
N ILE A 148 -12.98 2.32 -3.58
CA ILE A 148 -14.44 2.54 -3.65
C ILE A 148 -14.81 3.29 -4.93
N LEU A 149 -14.11 4.39 -5.23
CA LEU A 149 -14.30 5.18 -6.46
C LEU A 149 -14.02 4.33 -7.71
N SER A 150 -12.94 3.56 -7.72
CA SER A 150 -12.57 2.68 -8.83
C SER A 150 -13.64 1.61 -9.07
N THR A 151 -14.15 0.97 -8.02
CA THR A 151 -15.25 0.00 -8.12
C THR A 151 -16.54 0.65 -8.61
N PHE A 152 -16.86 1.86 -8.13
CA PHE A 152 -18.03 2.61 -8.58
C PHE A 152 -17.95 2.95 -10.07
N ILE A 153 -16.80 3.47 -10.53
CA ILE A 153 -16.57 3.77 -11.96
C ILE A 153 -16.65 2.49 -12.80
N ARG A 154 -16.09 1.37 -12.32
CA ARG A 154 -16.16 0.08 -13.01
C ARG A 154 -17.59 -0.45 -13.11
N TYR A 155 -18.40 -0.28 -12.06
CA TYR A 155 -19.81 -0.67 -12.08
C TYR A 155 -20.61 0.15 -13.09
N LYS A 156 -20.32 1.45 -13.18
CA LYS A 156 -20.94 2.37 -14.15
C LYS A 156 -20.22 2.42 -15.50
N ARG A 157 -19.34 1.46 -15.79
CA ARG A 157 -18.48 1.48 -16.99
C ARG A 157 -19.30 1.47 -18.29
N GLU A 158 -20.45 0.84 -18.33
CA GLU A 158 -21.29 0.80 -19.53
C GLU A 158 -21.87 2.18 -19.86
N GLU A 159 -22.35 2.91 -18.84
CA GLU A 159 -22.87 4.29 -18.98
C GLU A 159 -21.73 5.29 -19.28
N TYR A 160 -20.62 5.21 -18.53
CA TYR A 160 -19.50 6.15 -18.70
C TYR A 160 -18.67 5.86 -19.94
N GLY A 161 -18.52 4.60 -20.36
CA GLY A 161 -17.72 4.20 -21.52
C GLY A 161 -18.28 4.77 -22.82
N GLN A 162 -19.61 4.84 -22.95
CA GLN A 162 -20.26 5.51 -24.08
C GLN A 162 -20.00 7.02 -24.06
N LEU A 163 -20.05 7.66 -22.88
CA LEU A 163 -19.75 9.08 -22.71
C LEU A 163 -18.29 9.43 -23.01
N THR A 164 -17.32 8.61 -22.59
CA THR A 164 -15.90 8.82 -22.95
C THR A 164 -15.65 8.58 -24.43
N PHE A 165 -16.29 7.57 -25.04
CA PHE A 165 -16.20 7.34 -26.49
C PHE A 165 -16.72 8.55 -27.28
N LEU A 166 -17.92 9.05 -26.95
CA LEU A 166 -18.51 10.24 -27.56
C LEU A 166 -17.60 11.47 -27.44
N ARG A 167 -17.08 11.76 -26.23
CA ARG A 167 -16.16 12.89 -26.04
C ARG A 167 -14.85 12.75 -26.80
N THR A 168 -14.33 11.52 -26.92
CA THR A 168 -13.08 11.27 -27.65
C THR A 168 -13.30 11.43 -29.16
N TYR A 169 -14.43 10.97 -29.66
CA TYR A 169 -14.85 11.16 -31.05
C TYR A 169 -15.03 12.65 -31.39
N GLU A 170 -15.74 13.41 -30.54
CA GLU A 170 -15.90 14.86 -30.68
C GLU A 170 -14.54 15.59 -30.67
N PHE A 171 -13.64 15.22 -29.76
CA PHE A 171 -12.30 15.79 -29.69
C PHE A 171 -11.48 15.53 -30.97
N LEU A 172 -11.51 14.31 -31.49
CA LEU A 172 -10.80 13.96 -32.73
C LEU A 172 -11.34 14.72 -33.95
N ILE A 173 -12.66 14.89 -34.05
CA ILE A 173 -13.27 15.74 -35.10
C ILE A 173 -12.80 17.18 -34.96
N LEU A 174 -12.78 17.72 -33.74
CA LEU A 174 -12.42 19.11 -33.48
C LEU A 174 -10.95 19.37 -33.82
N VAL A 175 -10.05 18.44 -33.49
CA VAL A 175 -8.63 18.52 -33.85
C VAL A 175 -8.40 18.40 -35.36
N ASN A 176 -9.16 17.54 -36.06
CA ASN A 176 -9.04 17.42 -37.52
C ASN A 176 -9.58 18.65 -38.25
N ASN A 177 -10.70 19.23 -37.79
CA ASN A 177 -11.28 20.43 -38.38
C ASN A 177 -10.43 21.69 -38.14
N VAL A 178 -9.61 21.73 -37.09
CA VAL A 178 -8.66 22.84 -36.85
C VAL A 178 -7.42 22.74 -37.75
N LYS A 179 -7.17 21.59 -38.36
CA LYS A 179 -6.02 21.36 -39.27
C LYS A 179 -6.34 21.58 -40.75
N SER A 180 -7.61 21.80 -41.14
CA SER A 180 -8.02 22.18 -42.50
C SER A 180 -8.21 23.69 -42.62
#